data_AF-A0A4S4MLK4-F1
#
_entry.id   AF-A0A4S4MLK4-F1
#
_cell.length_a   1.000
_cell.length_b   1.000
_cell.length_c   1.000
_cell.angle_alpha   90.00
_cell.angle_beta   90.00
_cell.angle_gamma   90.00
#
_symmetry.space_group_name_H-M   'P 1'
#
loop_
_entity.id
_entity.type
_entity.pdbx_description
1 polymer ?
#
loop_
_entity_poly.entity_id
_entity_poly.type
_entity_poly.pdbx_seq_one_letter_code
_entity_poly.pdbx_strand_id
1 'polypeptide(L)'
;MHTTRALLRPLAGRVTNAAAMQQAALSLPRNRYPQHMMGRGASVVGLKDHIYFAKATASGAGRRGVVESTGDAPLKLNMNLPKVAGGKGEGQNPEQLFAMGYSSCFLGALQLAASRADHGELVDTAKVNASVFLGHPEDPNMDGFGLRVELTVEGCDDDAIINAAHEFCPYSRALTQGADIKIMKV
;
A
#
# COMPACT_ATOMS: atom_id res chain seq x y z
N MET A 1 38.10 0.38 47.06
CA MET A 1 39.03 -0.67 47.50
C MET A 1 38.23 -1.88 47.93
N HIS A 2 38.33 -2.98 47.17
CA HIS A 2 38.22 -4.38 47.59
C HIS A 2 38.14 -5.21 46.31
N THR A 3 39.31 -5.66 45.88
CA THR A 3 39.52 -6.82 45.03
C THR A 3 39.10 -8.07 45.81
N THR A 4 38.46 -9.03 45.17
CA THR A 4 38.92 -10.43 45.14
C THR A 4 38.26 -11.17 43.98
N ARG A 5 39.10 -11.87 43.23
CA ARG A 5 38.87 -12.61 42.01
C ARG A 5 39.08 -14.09 42.32
N ALA A 6 38.22 -14.99 41.87
CA ALA A 6 38.54 -16.41 41.58
C ALA A 6 37.30 -17.05 40.92
N LEU A 7 37.29 -17.39 39.61
CA LEU A 7 37.98 -18.44 38.83
C LEU A 7 37.03 -19.63 38.53
N LEU A 8 36.74 -19.80 37.23
CA LEU A 8 36.62 -21.04 36.40
C LEU A 8 35.91 -22.29 37.00
N ARG A 9 35.01 -23.01 36.31
CA ARG A 9 35.07 -23.57 34.93
C ARG A 9 33.69 -24.17 34.57
N PRO A 10 33.40 -24.45 33.28
CA PRO A 10 32.11 -24.91 32.79
C PRO A 10 32.08 -26.44 32.59
N LEU A 11 30.92 -27.07 32.75
CA LEU A 11 30.61 -28.31 32.04
C LEU A 11 29.14 -28.32 31.61
N ALA A 12 28.98 -28.54 30.31
CA ALA A 12 27.73 -28.67 29.59
C ALA A 12 27.00 -29.97 29.97
N GLY A 13 25.66 -29.93 29.92
CA GLY A 13 24.80 -31.10 29.95
C GLY A 13 23.33 -30.71 29.94
N ARG A 14 22.65 -31.01 28.81
CA ARG A 14 21.20 -30.86 28.55
C ARG A 14 20.38 -31.51 29.68
N VAL A 15 19.16 -31.13 30.06
CA VAL A 15 17.82 -31.17 29.41
C VAL A 15 16.87 -30.49 30.45
N THR A 16 15.85 -29.66 30.18
CA THR A 16 14.47 -29.98 29.73
C THR A 16 13.61 -28.71 29.64
N ASN A 17 12.56 -28.84 28.83
CA ASN A 17 11.48 -27.93 28.47
C ASN A 17 10.75 -27.14 29.58
N ALA A 18 10.23 -25.99 29.10
CA ALA A 18 8.92 -25.37 29.37
C ALA A 18 8.56 -24.94 30.80
N ALA A 19 8.91 -23.68 31.14
CA ALA A 19 8.04 -22.73 31.85
C ALA A 19 8.73 -21.36 31.97
N ALA A 20 7.94 -20.28 31.99
CA ALA A 20 8.29 -18.87 32.20
C ALA A 20 9.02 -18.19 31.01
N MET A 21 8.37 -17.46 30.09
CA MET A 21 7.37 -16.39 30.24
C MET A 21 7.71 -15.39 31.37
N GLN A 22 7.87 -14.13 30.96
CA GLN A 22 8.04 -12.91 31.75
C GLN A 22 9.37 -12.72 32.49
N GLN A 23 10.35 -12.12 31.79
CA GLN A 23 10.82 -10.75 32.04
C GLN A 23 12.08 -10.48 31.21
N ALA A 24 11.90 -9.91 30.01
CA ALA A 24 13.00 -9.32 29.23
C ALA A 24 12.46 -8.09 28.48
N ALA A 25 11.91 -7.14 29.23
CA ALA A 25 11.63 -5.80 28.72
C ALA A 25 12.69 -4.85 29.28
N LEU A 26 13.88 -4.83 28.65
CA LEU A 26 14.90 -3.78 28.79
C LEU A 26 16.10 -4.10 27.88
N SER A 27 15.95 -3.87 26.57
CA SER A 27 17.01 -3.44 25.63
C SER A 27 16.62 -3.77 24.19
N LEU A 28 15.98 -2.83 23.48
CA LEU A 28 15.91 -2.88 22.02
C LEU A 28 16.85 -1.81 21.45
N PRO A 29 17.75 -2.17 20.51
CA PRO A 29 18.61 -1.19 19.85
C PRO A 29 17.76 -0.29 18.94
N ARG A 30 18.08 1.00 18.91
CA ARG A 30 17.51 1.96 17.95
C ARG A 30 17.86 1.50 16.54
N ASN A 31 16.84 1.04 15.79
CA ASN A 31 16.99 0.60 14.41
C ASN A 31 17.42 1.79 13.54
N ARG A 32 18.69 1.85 13.17
CA ARG A 32 19.22 2.71 12.11
C ARG A 32 19.02 1.96 10.80
N TYR A 33 18.05 2.37 9.99
CA TYR A 33 18.00 1.91 8.60
C TYR A 33 19.25 2.43 7.86
N PRO A 34 20.03 1.56 7.18
CA PRO A 34 21.20 1.99 6.43
C PRO A 34 20.76 2.76 5.17
N GLN A 35 21.07 4.05 5.13
CA GLN A 35 21.01 4.87 3.93
C GLN A 35 22.19 4.54 3.02
N HIS A 36 22.22 3.39 2.34
CA HIS A 36 23.15 3.20 1.22
C HIS A 36 22.76 2.00 0.36
N MET A 37 21.85 2.24 -0.59
CA MET A 37 21.88 1.62 -1.91
C MET A 37 21.08 2.51 -2.87
N MET A 38 21.71 3.61 -3.31
CA MET A 38 21.29 4.28 -4.54
C MET A 38 21.65 3.36 -5.72
N GLY A 39 20.70 2.52 -6.13
CA GLY A 39 20.48 2.33 -7.57
C GLY A 39 19.99 3.66 -8.14
N ARG A 40 20.00 3.84 -9.46
CA ARG A 40 19.36 5.02 -10.11
C ARG A 40 17.85 4.92 -9.88
N GLY A 41 17.44 5.25 -8.67
CA GLY A 41 16.12 4.97 -8.11
C GLY A 41 15.13 5.94 -8.69
N ALA A 42 13.96 5.43 -9.06
CA ALA A 42 12.86 6.25 -9.54
C ALA A 42 12.73 7.50 -8.65
N SER A 43 12.78 8.67 -9.29
CA SER A 43 12.53 9.92 -8.59
C SER A 43 11.09 9.86 -8.11
N VAL A 44 10.91 9.71 -6.80
CA VAL A 44 9.59 9.79 -6.14
C VAL A 44 8.85 11.01 -6.69
N VAL A 45 7.61 10.82 -7.13
CA VAL A 45 6.81 11.92 -7.69
C VAL A 45 6.41 12.86 -6.55
N GLY A 46 7.02 14.04 -6.55
CA GLY A 46 6.66 15.15 -5.68
C GLY A 46 5.68 16.12 -6.36
N LEU A 47 4.98 16.93 -5.55
CA LEU A 47 4.08 17.97 -6.04
C LEU A 47 4.73 19.36 -5.88
N LYS A 48 4.74 20.16 -6.95
CA LYS A 48 5.13 21.57 -6.90
C LYS A 48 4.01 22.44 -6.33
N ASP A 49 2.78 22.16 -6.75
CA ASP A 49 1.51 22.75 -6.33
C ASP A 49 0.42 21.66 -6.27
N HIS A 50 -0.79 22.01 -5.84
CA HIS A 50 -1.93 21.10 -5.86
C HIS A 50 -3.19 21.83 -6.32
N ILE A 51 -4.01 21.16 -7.13
CA ILE A 51 -5.31 21.68 -7.59
C ILE A 51 -6.48 21.19 -6.72
N TYR A 52 -6.27 20.12 -5.97
CA TYR A 52 -7.29 19.47 -5.16
C TYR A 52 -6.63 18.65 -4.05
N PHE A 53 -7.33 18.47 -2.92
CA PHE A 53 -6.99 17.48 -1.90
C PHE A 53 -8.27 16.84 -1.35
N ALA A 54 -8.20 15.54 -1.03
CA ALA A 54 -9.24 14.84 -0.30
C ALA A 54 -8.77 14.54 1.13
N LYS A 55 -9.70 14.53 2.08
CA LYS A 55 -9.42 14.19 3.49
C LYS A 55 -10.36 13.08 3.95
N ALA A 56 -9.79 12.01 4.47
CA ALA A 56 -10.52 10.92 5.11
C ALA A 56 -9.91 10.54 6.45
N THR A 57 -10.74 10.01 7.34
CA THR A 57 -10.36 9.51 8.67
C THR A 57 -10.84 8.08 8.82
N ALA A 58 -9.94 7.17 9.19
CA ALA A 58 -10.28 5.82 9.60
C ALA A 58 -10.27 5.72 11.13
N SER A 59 -11.29 5.10 11.72
CA SER A 59 -11.40 4.88 13.17
C SER A 59 -11.99 3.51 13.50
N GLY A 60 -11.76 3.02 14.72
CA GLY A 60 -12.16 1.69 15.16
C GLY A 60 -11.03 0.65 15.08
N ALA A 61 -11.40 -0.64 14.96
CA ALA A 61 -10.48 -1.76 15.07
C ALA A 61 -9.74 -2.07 13.74
N GLY A 62 -8.87 -1.15 13.31
CA GLY A 62 -8.02 -1.33 12.13
C GLY A 62 -8.85 -1.57 10.85
N ARG A 63 -8.65 -2.72 10.18
CA ARG A 63 -9.41 -3.13 8.97
C ARG A 63 -10.89 -3.46 9.25
N ARG A 64 -11.35 -3.30 10.50
CA ARG A 64 -12.73 -3.46 10.95
C ARG A 64 -13.14 -2.18 11.69
N GLY A 65 -13.85 -1.29 11.02
CA GLY A 65 -14.09 0.04 11.55
C GLY A 65 -14.93 0.89 10.62
N VAL A 66 -14.73 2.20 10.69
CA VAL A 66 -15.43 3.17 9.84
C VAL A 66 -14.39 4.07 9.19
N VAL A 67 -14.59 4.35 7.91
CA VAL A 67 -13.84 5.37 7.16
C VAL A 67 -14.82 6.46 6.72
N GLU A 68 -14.47 7.70 7.02
CA GLU A 68 -15.26 8.89 6.68
C GLU A 68 -14.41 9.87 5.88
N SER A 69 -14.90 10.28 4.72
CA SER A 69 -14.32 11.33 3.88
C SER A 69 -15.20 12.57 3.94
N THR A 70 -14.56 13.72 4.12
CA THR A 70 -15.22 15.04 4.12
C THR A 70 -14.94 15.75 2.79
N GLY A 71 -15.90 16.53 2.30
CA GLY A 71 -15.79 17.29 1.05
C GLY A 71 -17.17 17.64 0.49
N ASP A 72 -17.23 18.02 -0.79
CA ASP A 72 -18.48 18.41 -1.47
C ASP A 72 -19.53 17.29 -1.45
N ALA A 73 -19.08 16.04 -1.57
CA ALA A 73 -19.89 14.84 -1.40
C ALA A 73 -19.28 13.96 -0.29
N PRO A 74 -19.71 14.13 0.97
CA PRO A 74 -19.22 13.32 2.09
C PRO A 74 -19.52 11.83 1.88
N LEU A 75 -18.58 10.98 2.29
CA LEU A 75 -18.70 9.53 2.16
C LEU A 75 -18.38 8.85 3.49
N LYS A 76 -19.23 7.93 3.94
CA LYS A 76 -19.03 7.13 5.15
C LYS A 76 -19.20 5.66 4.83
N LEU A 77 -18.18 4.86 5.13
CA LEU A 77 -18.14 3.44 4.83
C LEU A 77 -17.83 2.62 6.08
N ASN A 78 -18.60 1.55 6.27
CA ASN A 78 -18.26 0.52 7.24
C ASN A 78 -17.23 -0.42 6.60
N MET A 79 -16.10 -0.62 7.28
CA MET A 79 -15.00 -1.45 6.84
C MET A 79 -15.03 -2.81 7.52
N ASN A 80 -14.77 -3.87 6.77
CA ASN A 80 -14.66 -5.22 7.30
C ASN A 80 -13.68 -6.06 6.48
N LEU A 81 -13.21 -7.14 7.08
CA LEU A 81 -12.48 -8.15 6.33
C LEU A 81 -13.46 -8.95 5.46
N PRO A 82 -13.06 -9.34 4.24
CA PRO A 82 -13.85 -10.25 3.43
C PRO A 82 -13.94 -11.62 4.10
N LYS A 83 -14.98 -12.41 3.77
CA LYS A 83 -15.21 -13.75 4.36
C LYS A 83 -14.01 -14.68 4.17
N VAL A 84 -13.39 -14.62 2.99
CA VAL A 84 -12.20 -15.42 2.64
C VAL A 84 -10.98 -15.11 3.51
N ALA A 85 -10.94 -13.94 4.15
CA ALA A 85 -9.87 -13.53 5.06
C ALA A 85 -10.33 -13.54 6.55
N GLY A 86 -11.34 -14.35 6.88
CA GLY A 86 -11.82 -14.53 8.25
C GLY A 86 -12.69 -13.40 8.80
N GLY A 87 -13.21 -12.52 7.94
CA GLY A 87 -14.17 -11.49 8.31
C GLY A 87 -15.63 -11.92 8.16
N LYS A 88 -16.55 -11.03 8.55
CA LYS A 88 -17.99 -11.25 8.31
C LYS A 88 -18.40 -11.00 6.85
N GLY A 89 -17.58 -10.25 6.10
CA GLY A 89 -17.95 -9.73 4.79
C GLY A 89 -19.08 -8.70 4.81
N GLU A 90 -19.36 -8.12 5.99
CA GLU A 90 -20.37 -7.09 6.19
C GLU A 90 -19.67 -5.73 6.22
N GLY A 91 -19.43 -5.15 5.05
CA GLY A 91 -18.71 -3.89 4.88
C GLY A 91 -17.80 -3.91 3.64
N GLN A 92 -17.17 -2.77 3.39
CA GLN A 92 -16.17 -2.60 2.33
C GLN A 92 -14.77 -2.93 2.84
N ASN A 93 -13.81 -3.08 1.94
CA ASN A 93 -12.41 -3.25 2.29
C ASN A 93 -11.49 -2.30 1.51
N PRO A 94 -10.27 -2.03 2.00
CA PRO A 94 -9.31 -1.17 1.31
C PRO A 94 -9.03 -1.57 -0.14
N GLU A 95 -9.00 -2.87 -0.46
CA GLU A 95 -8.71 -3.35 -1.82
C GLU A 95 -9.84 -2.99 -2.79
N GLN A 96 -11.10 -3.07 -2.37
CA GLN A 96 -12.25 -2.60 -3.16
C GLN A 96 -12.17 -1.10 -3.42
N LEU A 97 -11.84 -0.30 -2.39
CA LEU A 97 -11.72 1.15 -2.56
C LEU A 97 -10.55 1.52 -3.49
N PHE A 98 -9.44 0.79 -3.39
CA PHE A 98 -8.31 0.96 -4.28
C PHE A 98 -8.67 0.56 -5.72
N ALA A 99 -9.39 -0.55 -5.91
CA ALA A 99 -9.87 -0.98 -7.23
C ALA A 99 -10.78 0.07 -7.86
N MET A 100 -11.75 0.59 -7.12
CA MET A 100 -12.66 1.65 -7.58
C MET A 100 -11.92 2.95 -7.93
N GLY A 101 -10.97 3.35 -7.08
CA GLY A 101 -10.16 4.55 -7.31
C GLY A 101 -9.27 4.40 -8.54
N TYR A 102 -8.59 3.27 -8.67
CA TYR A 102 -7.65 3.04 -9.76
C TYR A 102 -8.37 2.88 -11.11
N SER A 103 -9.45 2.09 -11.19
CA SER A 103 -10.21 1.96 -12.43
C SER A 103 -10.75 3.31 -12.94
N SER A 104 -11.33 4.11 -12.04
CA SER A 104 -11.83 5.46 -12.35
C SER A 104 -10.69 6.39 -12.80
N CYS A 105 -9.56 6.38 -12.08
CA CYS A 105 -8.41 7.21 -12.41
C CYS A 105 -7.78 6.85 -13.77
N PHE A 106 -7.69 5.54 -14.07
CA PHE A 106 -7.14 5.07 -15.33
C PHE A 106 -8.09 5.33 -16.51
N LEU A 107 -9.40 5.18 -16.34
CA LEU A 107 -10.38 5.55 -17.37
C LEU A 107 -10.29 7.03 -17.74
N GLY A 108 -10.16 7.92 -16.74
CA GLY A 108 -9.95 9.34 -16.99
C GLY A 108 -8.63 9.62 -17.73
N ALA A 109 -7.55 8.90 -17.40
CA ALA A 109 -6.28 9.02 -18.11
C ALA A 109 -6.36 8.50 -19.56
N LEU A 110 -7.15 7.44 -19.79
CA LEU A 110 -7.41 6.89 -21.12
C LEU A 110 -8.15 7.90 -22.01
N GLN A 111 -9.21 8.51 -21.49
CA GLN A 111 -9.95 9.58 -22.15
C GLN A 111 -9.07 10.79 -22.47
N LEU A 112 -8.20 11.19 -21.54
CA LEU A 112 -7.25 12.26 -21.78
C LEU A 112 -6.21 11.91 -22.85
N ALA A 113 -5.68 10.69 -22.83
CA ALA A 113 -4.70 10.22 -23.82
C ALA A 113 -5.30 10.20 -25.23
N ALA A 114 -6.50 9.63 -25.37
CA ALA A 114 -7.23 9.58 -26.63
C ALA A 114 -7.56 10.98 -27.15
N SER A 115 -8.04 11.88 -26.28
CA SER A 115 -8.33 13.27 -26.65
C SER A 115 -7.07 14.02 -27.13
N ARG A 116 -5.90 13.77 -26.53
CA ARG A 116 -4.63 14.38 -26.98
C ARG A 116 -4.11 13.83 -28.30
N ALA A 117 -4.56 12.65 -28.69
CA ALA A 117 -4.27 12.03 -29.97
C ALA A 117 -5.34 12.36 -31.03
N ASP A 118 -6.29 13.27 -30.73
CA ASP A 118 -7.43 13.60 -31.59
C ASP A 118 -8.30 12.37 -31.96
N HIS A 119 -8.37 11.39 -31.03
CA HIS A 119 -9.07 10.11 -31.18
C HIS A 119 -10.03 9.83 -30.01
N GLY A 120 -10.66 10.88 -29.46
CA GLY A 120 -11.55 10.75 -28.30
C GLY A 120 -12.70 9.77 -28.51
N GLU A 121 -13.18 9.62 -29.73
CA GLU A 121 -14.24 8.69 -30.12
C GLU A 121 -13.87 7.21 -29.87
N LEU A 122 -12.57 6.88 -29.84
CA LEU A 122 -12.10 5.51 -29.61
C LEU A 122 -12.34 5.01 -28.18
N VAL A 123 -12.73 5.89 -27.26
CA VAL A 123 -12.87 5.58 -25.83
C VAL A 123 -14.22 5.99 -25.25
N ASP A 124 -15.18 6.40 -26.09
CA ASP A 124 -16.52 6.83 -25.66
C ASP A 124 -17.27 5.75 -24.87
N THR A 125 -17.05 4.49 -25.25
CA THR A 125 -17.67 3.33 -24.60
C THR A 125 -16.69 2.57 -23.71
N ALA A 126 -15.48 3.10 -23.53
CA ALA A 126 -14.43 2.39 -22.84
C ALA A 126 -14.77 2.17 -21.36
N LYS A 127 -14.42 0.99 -20.86
CA LYS A 127 -14.52 0.64 -19.45
C LYS A 127 -13.17 0.14 -18.97
N VAL A 128 -12.85 0.47 -17.73
CA VAL A 128 -11.66 -0.04 -17.07
C VAL A 128 -12.08 -0.87 -15.87
N ASN A 129 -11.64 -2.11 -15.84
CA ASN A 129 -11.83 -3.01 -14.72
C ASN A 129 -10.50 -3.14 -13.97
N ALA A 130 -10.54 -2.95 -12.64
CA ALA A 130 -9.37 -3.13 -11.80
C ALA A 130 -9.59 -4.30 -10.84
N SER A 131 -8.69 -5.28 -10.88
CA SER A 131 -8.64 -6.38 -9.93
C SER A 131 -7.45 -6.17 -9.01
N VAL A 132 -7.73 -6.04 -7.71
CA VAL A 132 -6.71 -5.79 -6.69
C VAL A 132 -6.57 -7.01 -5.78
N PHE A 133 -5.36 -7.53 -5.72
CA PHE A 133 -5.02 -8.74 -4.98
C PHE A 133 -4.14 -8.36 -3.79
N LEU A 134 -4.53 -8.83 -2.60
CA LEU A 134 -3.73 -8.76 -1.38
C LEU A 134 -3.15 -10.15 -1.10
N GLY A 135 -1.84 -10.24 -0.93
CA GLY A 135 -1.15 -11.51 -0.72
C GLY A 135 0.23 -11.31 -0.09
N HIS A 136 0.91 -12.42 0.21
CA HIS A 136 2.30 -12.35 0.65
C HIS A 136 3.20 -11.94 -0.52
N PRO A 137 4.24 -11.11 -0.29
CA PRO A 137 5.22 -10.77 -1.31
C PRO A 137 5.92 -12.01 -1.88
N GLU A 138 6.40 -11.90 -3.12
CA GLU A 138 7.24 -12.94 -3.74
C GLU A 138 8.65 -12.98 -3.12
N ASP A 139 9.15 -11.85 -2.64
CA ASP A 139 10.43 -11.79 -1.92
C ASP A 139 10.29 -12.48 -0.55
N PRO A 140 10.97 -13.62 -0.32
CA PRO A 140 10.87 -14.36 0.93
C PRO A 140 11.43 -13.60 2.14
N ASN A 141 12.16 -12.51 1.93
CA ASN A 141 12.71 -11.67 3.01
C ASN A 141 11.79 -10.48 3.36
N MET A 142 10.67 -10.31 2.65
CA MET A 142 9.73 -9.24 2.90
C MET A 142 8.56 -9.75 3.74
N ASP A 143 8.55 -9.36 5.01
CA ASP A 143 7.43 -9.66 5.92
C ASP A 143 6.18 -8.84 5.55
N GLY A 144 5.01 -9.41 5.85
CA GLY A 144 3.71 -8.72 5.71
C GLY A 144 3.00 -9.04 4.39
N PHE A 145 2.23 -8.07 3.89
CA PHE A 145 1.41 -8.21 2.69
C PHE A 145 1.85 -7.22 1.61
N GLY A 146 1.84 -7.68 0.36
CA GLY A 146 1.95 -6.87 -0.84
C GLY A 146 0.61 -6.72 -1.57
N LEU A 147 0.60 -5.83 -2.55
CA LEU A 147 -0.52 -5.64 -3.48
C LEU A 147 -0.07 -5.98 -4.90
N ARG A 148 -0.94 -6.66 -5.64
CA ARG A 148 -0.83 -6.86 -7.08
C ARG A 148 -2.10 -6.33 -7.73
N VAL A 149 -1.96 -5.64 -8.86
CA VAL A 149 -3.09 -5.04 -9.57
C VAL A 149 -3.09 -5.53 -11.00
N GLU A 150 -4.28 -5.87 -11.50
CA GLU A 150 -4.54 -6.09 -12.91
C GLU A 150 -5.55 -5.05 -13.39
N LEU A 151 -5.27 -4.44 -14.54
CA LEU A 151 -6.20 -3.55 -15.23
C LEU A 151 -6.59 -4.17 -16.56
N THR A 152 -7.88 -4.21 -16.84
CA THR A 152 -8.43 -4.62 -18.14
C THR A 152 -9.18 -3.45 -18.73
N VAL A 153 -8.82 -3.08 -19.96
CA VAL A 153 -9.52 -2.06 -20.75
C VAL A 153 -10.46 -2.78 -21.71
N GLU A 154 -11.72 -2.39 -21.72
CA GLU A 154 -12.73 -2.81 -22.69
C GLU A 154 -13.11 -1.61 -23.56
N GLY A 155 -13.39 -1.84 -24.84
CA GLY A 155 -13.89 -0.80 -25.75
C GLY A 155 -12.82 0.15 -26.30
N CYS A 156 -11.53 -0.16 -26.12
CA CYS A 156 -10.40 0.51 -26.75
C CYS A 156 -9.30 -0.53 -27.00
N ASP A 157 -8.91 -0.71 -28.26
CA ASP A 157 -7.89 -1.69 -28.68
C ASP A 157 -6.57 -1.02 -29.11
N ASP A 158 -6.46 0.31 -28.94
CA ASP A 158 -5.26 1.06 -29.31
C ASP A 158 -4.22 1.02 -28.18
N ASP A 159 -3.20 0.19 -28.35
CA ASP A 159 -2.10 0.04 -27.40
C ASP A 159 -1.34 1.34 -27.14
N ALA A 160 -1.22 2.23 -28.13
CA ALA A 160 -0.50 3.49 -27.95
C ALA A 160 -1.27 4.42 -27.00
N ILE A 161 -2.59 4.47 -27.13
CA ILE A 161 -3.47 5.22 -26.23
C ILE A 161 -3.45 4.60 -24.82
N ILE A 162 -3.55 3.28 -24.70
CA ILE A 162 -3.53 2.58 -23.41
C ILE A 162 -2.19 2.80 -22.69
N ASN A 163 -1.07 2.70 -23.40
CA ASN A 163 0.26 2.94 -22.84
C ASN A 163 0.42 4.40 -22.41
N ALA A 164 -0.04 5.36 -23.23
CA ALA A 164 -0.04 6.77 -22.85
C ALA A 164 -0.92 7.02 -21.61
N ALA A 165 -2.06 6.35 -21.49
CA ALA A 165 -2.92 6.42 -20.30
C ALA A 165 -2.19 5.93 -19.04
N HIS A 166 -1.44 4.82 -19.14
CA HIS A 166 -0.61 4.33 -18.04
C HIS A 166 0.43 5.35 -17.61
N GLU A 167 1.08 6.02 -18.57
CA GLU A 167 2.06 7.08 -18.31
C GLU A 167 1.43 8.35 -17.73
N PHE A 168 0.15 8.63 -17.97
CA PHE A 168 -0.53 9.82 -17.44
C PHE A 168 -1.26 9.59 -16.12
N CYS A 169 -1.73 8.36 -15.88
CA CYS A 169 -2.54 8.03 -14.70
C CYS A 169 -1.77 8.27 -13.40
N PRO A 170 -2.25 9.15 -12.50
CA PRO A 170 -1.61 9.40 -11.20
C PRO A 170 -1.39 8.14 -10.36
N TYR A 171 -2.33 7.19 -10.37
CA TYR A 171 -2.21 5.94 -9.61
C TYR A 171 -1.11 5.04 -10.19
N SER A 172 -1.03 4.91 -11.53
CA SER A 172 0.07 4.19 -12.19
C SER A 172 1.43 4.80 -11.88
N ARG A 173 1.55 6.13 -11.92
CA ARG A 173 2.78 6.83 -11.55
C ARG A 173 3.17 6.58 -10.11
N ALA A 174 2.22 6.64 -9.18
CA ALA A 174 2.50 6.38 -7.77
C ALA A 174 3.03 4.96 -7.52
N LEU A 175 2.53 3.95 -8.24
CA LEU A 175 2.98 2.56 -8.10
C LEU A 175 4.31 2.27 -8.80
N THR A 176 4.62 2.96 -9.90
CA THR A 176 5.84 2.73 -10.69
C THR A 176 7.02 3.59 -10.24
N GLN A 177 6.75 4.84 -9.87
CA GLN A 177 7.78 5.84 -9.53
C GLN A 177 7.82 6.19 -8.03
N GLY A 178 6.75 5.86 -7.29
CA GLY A 178 6.57 6.24 -5.90
C GLY A 178 5.89 7.61 -5.72
N ALA A 179 5.37 7.85 -4.53
CA ALA A 179 4.73 9.12 -4.13
C ALA A 179 5.38 9.69 -2.86
N ASP A 180 5.42 11.02 -2.73
CA ASP A 180 5.87 11.69 -1.49
C ASP A 180 4.86 11.46 -0.36
N ILE A 181 5.23 10.64 0.63
CA ILE A 181 4.38 10.26 1.76
C ILE A 181 4.99 10.81 3.06
N LYS A 182 4.21 11.59 3.81
CA LYS A 182 4.61 12.17 5.10
C LYS A 182 3.78 11.57 6.23
N ILE A 183 4.47 10.96 7.20
CA ILE A 183 3.85 10.41 8.40
C ILE A 183 4.18 11.33 9.58
N MET A 184 3.15 11.99 10.11
CA MET A 184 3.29 12.93 11.23
C MET A 184 2.60 12.35 12.48
N LYS A 185 3.22 12.58 13.64
CA LYS A 185 2.59 12.32 14.95
C LYS A 185 2.10 13.63 15.54
N VAL A 186 0.96 13.58 16.22
CA VAL A 186 0.42 14.68 17.03
C VAL A 186 0.88 14.48 18.47
#